data_AF-A0A1F6S064-F1
#
_entry.id   AF-A0A1F6S064-F1
#
_cell.length_a   1.000
_cell.length_b   1.000
_cell.length_c   1.000
_cell.angle_alpha   90.00
_cell.angle_beta   90.00
_cell.angle_gamma   90.00
#
_symmetry.space_group_name_H-M   'P 1'
#
loop_
_entity.id
_entity.type
_entity.pdbx_description
1 polymer ?
#
loop_
_entity_poly.entity_id
_entity_poly.type
_entity_poly.pdbx_seq_one_letter_code
_entity_poly.pdbx_strand_id
1 'polypeptide(L)'
;MNEELKKISQEKIKKVFFDNFRRTLTPAEIDEIFKNMVAQTTKELSKIPNIQQRDIDRYFETEKFEIVFSPRQVHKEISIILKNIGLQTLEESKKYKRLSEMNDAACLSLALKKAWGEEWVIKGQDNPDIILVKRSGKRFNEKPFYGINLEIMQVPQREKEKMNQEKIEQEIAQFIAKKKFLMRYGQYPHLLIHFNFTHKQLRLEEISKAIMKISGNPFHQIWIRATTDPAFSKMVLTQIYPDFLKVEFDFERDSHLYF
;
A
#
# COMPACT_ATOMS: atom_id res chain seq x y z
N MET A 1 -29.49 10.75 2.06
CA MET A 1 -28.52 11.03 0.97
C MET A 1 -29.28 11.19 -0.34
N ASN A 2 -29.02 12.27 -1.08
CA ASN A 2 -29.64 12.54 -2.39
C ASN A 2 -29.22 11.49 -3.45
N GLU A 3 -30.15 11.08 -4.33
CA GLU A 3 -29.92 10.16 -5.45
C GLU A 3 -28.79 10.63 -6.40
N GLU A 4 -28.60 11.94 -6.54
CA GLU A 4 -27.49 12.50 -7.33
C GLU A 4 -26.12 12.15 -6.73
N LEU A 5 -25.97 12.29 -5.40
CA LEU A 5 -24.73 11.95 -4.68
C LEU A 5 -24.44 10.46 -4.70
N LYS A 6 -25.49 9.64 -4.64
CA LYS A 6 -25.38 8.19 -4.84
C LYS A 6 -24.78 7.87 -6.21
N LYS A 7 -25.33 8.44 -7.27
CA LYS A 7 -24.85 8.22 -8.64
C LYS A 7 -23.40 8.67 -8.83
N ILE A 8 -23.04 9.84 -8.31
CA ILE A 8 -21.65 10.34 -8.33
C ILE A 8 -20.70 9.36 -7.61
N SER A 9 -21.11 8.87 -6.44
CA SER A 9 -20.31 7.93 -5.65
C SER A 9 -20.13 6.59 -6.35
N GLN A 10 -21.18 6.09 -7.01
CA GLN A 10 -21.13 4.85 -7.80
C GLN A 10 -20.22 4.97 -9.03
N GLU A 11 -20.23 6.10 -9.73
CA GLU A 11 -19.27 6.36 -10.81
C GLU A 11 -17.83 6.47 -10.28
N LYS A 12 -17.65 7.08 -9.10
CA LYS A 12 -16.34 7.10 -8.43
C LYS A 12 -15.86 5.67 -8.09
N ILE A 13 -16.74 4.81 -7.58
CA ILE A 13 -16.43 3.39 -7.32
C ILE A 13 -15.95 2.69 -8.59
N LYS A 14 -16.70 2.80 -9.70
CA LYS A 14 -16.30 2.22 -10.99
C LYS A 14 -14.90 2.67 -11.40
N LYS A 15 -14.66 3.98 -11.38
CA LYS A 15 -13.38 4.56 -11.78
C LYS A 15 -12.24 4.08 -10.90
N VAL A 16 -12.38 4.15 -9.57
CA VAL A 16 -11.32 3.77 -8.63
C VAL A 16 -11.00 2.28 -8.73
N PHE A 17 -11.99 1.41 -8.94
CA PHE A 17 -11.75 -0.02 -9.13
C PHE A 17 -11.05 -0.31 -10.47
N PHE A 18 -11.43 0.40 -11.54
CA PHE A 18 -10.74 0.27 -12.82
C PHE A 18 -9.30 0.80 -12.75
N ASP A 19 -9.07 1.95 -12.12
CA ASP A 19 -7.75 2.56 -12.03
C ASP A 19 -6.80 1.72 -11.18
N ASN A 20 -7.27 1.21 -10.04
CA ASN A 20 -6.43 0.43 -9.11
C ASN A 20 -6.33 -1.05 -9.46
N PHE A 21 -7.40 -1.65 -9.97
CA PHE A 21 -7.50 -3.10 -10.16
C PHE A 21 -7.79 -3.53 -11.60
N ARG A 22 -8.01 -2.60 -12.53
CA ARG A 22 -8.43 -2.91 -13.92
C ARG A 22 -9.70 -3.76 -13.99
N ARG A 23 -10.54 -3.68 -12.96
CA ARG A 23 -11.78 -4.45 -12.86
C ARG A 23 -12.97 -3.61 -13.29
N THR A 24 -13.77 -4.16 -14.21
CA THR A 24 -15.10 -3.62 -14.52
C THR A 24 -16.10 -4.28 -13.58
N LEU A 25 -16.75 -3.46 -12.76
CA LEU A 25 -17.77 -3.94 -11.81
C LEU A 25 -19.15 -3.99 -12.47
N THR A 26 -19.93 -5.00 -12.09
CA THR A 26 -21.36 -5.08 -12.40
C THR A 26 -22.16 -4.08 -11.56
N PRO A 27 -23.37 -3.69 -11.99
CA PRO A 27 -24.25 -2.81 -11.20
C PRO A 27 -24.50 -3.33 -9.78
N ALA A 28 -24.69 -4.64 -9.60
CA ALA A 28 -24.93 -5.25 -8.30
C ALA A 28 -23.72 -5.12 -7.36
N GLU A 29 -22.50 -5.33 -7.87
CA GLU A 29 -21.28 -5.16 -7.07
C GLU A 29 -21.06 -3.71 -6.65
N ILE A 30 -21.37 -2.76 -7.54
CA ILE A 30 -21.26 -1.33 -7.24
C ILE A 30 -22.25 -0.95 -6.13
N ASP A 31 -23.49 -1.42 -6.21
CA ASP A 31 -24.50 -1.19 -5.17
C ASP A 31 -24.09 -1.80 -3.83
N GLU A 32 -23.53 -3.00 -3.84
CA GLU A 32 -23.04 -3.68 -2.62
C GLU A 32 -21.87 -2.93 -1.99
N ILE A 33 -20.84 -2.57 -2.78
CA ILE A 33 -19.69 -1.79 -2.31
C ILE A 33 -20.15 -0.46 -1.74
N PHE A 34 -21.06 0.23 -2.45
CA PHE A 34 -21.60 1.50 -2.01
C PHE A 34 -22.32 1.38 -0.66
N LYS A 35 -23.21 0.38 -0.50
CA LYS A 35 -23.91 0.12 0.77
C LYS A 35 -22.95 -0.17 1.91
N ASN A 36 -21.94 -1.00 1.67
CA ASN A 36 -20.93 -1.35 2.67
C ASN A 36 -20.10 -0.13 3.10
N MET A 37 -19.71 0.71 2.14
CA MET A 37 -18.99 1.96 2.42
C MET A 37 -19.81 2.92 3.29
N VAL A 38 -21.09 3.12 2.96
CA VAL A 38 -21.99 3.98 3.75
C VAL A 38 -22.14 3.41 5.16
N ALA A 39 -22.44 2.11 5.28
CA ALA A 39 -22.61 1.47 6.58
C ALA A 39 -21.35 1.58 7.46
N GLN A 40 -20.18 1.33 6.88
CA GLN A 40 -18.91 1.44 7.60
C GLN A 40 -18.59 2.88 8.01
N THR A 41 -18.81 3.84 7.10
CA THR A 41 -18.59 5.27 7.40
C THR A 41 -19.52 5.74 8.52
N THR A 42 -20.81 5.40 8.46
CA THR A 42 -21.77 5.70 9.53
C THR A 42 -21.32 5.10 10.85
N LYS A 43 -20.97 3.80 10.89
CA LYS A 43 -20.47 3.13 12.10
C LYS A 43 -19.25 3.85 12.68
N GLU A 44 -18.35 4.30 11.82
CA GLU A 44 -17.12 4.97 12.22
C GLU A 44 -17.35 6.41 12.72
N LEU A 45 -18.27 7.15 12.10
CA LEU A 45 -18.67 8.48 12.55
C LEU A 45 -19.43 8.41 13.88
N SER A 46 -20.32 7.43 14.07
CA SER A 46 -21.08 7.23 15.32
C SER A 46 -20.22 7.00 16.57
N LYS A 47 -18.93 6.67 16.42
CA LYS A 47 -17.98 6.57 17.54
C LYS A 47 -17.50 7.93 18.06
N ILE A 48 -17.79 9.02 17.34
CA ILE A 48 -17.38 10.37 17.72
C ILE A 48 -18.29 10.86 18.87
N PRO A 49 -17.73 11.29 20.01
CA PRO A 49 -18.53 11.80 21.12
C PRO A 49 -19.43 12.96 20.69
N ASN A 50 -20.71 12.93 21.12
CA ASN A 50 -21.73 13.94 20.85
C ASN A 50 -22.13 14.11 19.37
N ILE A 51 -21.76 13.18 18.48
CA ILE A 51 -22.21 13.25 17.08
C ILE A 51 -23.71 12.98 17.00
N GLN A 52 -24.41 13.74 16.17
CA GLN A 52 -25.83 13.56 15.90
C GLN A 52 -26.05 13.04 14.49
N GLN A 53 -27.21 12.43 14.22
CA GLN A 53 -27.54 11.89 12.89
C GLN A 53 -27.43 12.97 11.79
N ARG A 54 -27.83 14.21 12.08
CA ARG A 54 -27.69 15.35 11.15
C ARG A 54 -26.24 15.64 10.73
N ASP A 55 -25.26 15.34 11.58
CA ASP A 55 -23.85 15.56 11.28
C ASP A 55 -23.34 14.49 10.30
N ILE A 56 -23.82 13.25 10.48
CA ILE A 56 -23.57 12.13 9.57
C ILE A 56 -24.22 12.39 8.21
N ASP A 57 -25.47 12.87 8.21
CA ASP A 57 -26.20 13.19 6.99
C ASP A 57 -25.47 14.33 6.22
N ARG A 58 -25.05 15.38 6.94
CA ARG A 58 -24.27 16.48 6.37
C ARG A 58 -22.92 16.02 5.79
N TYR A 59 -22.23 15.09 6.46
CA TYR A 59 -20.99 14.51 5.93
C TYR A 59 -21.24 13.88 4.55
N PHE A 60 -22.30 13.09 4.40
CA PHE A 60 -22.65 12.47 3.13
C PHE A 60 -23.18 13.46 2.07
N GLU A 61 -23.69 14.62 2.48
CA GLU A 61 -24.16 15.67 1.57
C GLU A 61 -23.06 16.58 1.05
N THR A 62 -22.02 16.82 1.85
CA THR A 62 -21.00 17.85 1.59
C THR A 62 -19.63 17.28 1.27
N GLU A 63 -19.27 16.11 1.81
CA GLU A 63 -17.96 15.51 1.55
C GLU A 63 -18.02 14.49 0.41
N LYS A 64 -17.09 14.63 -0.53
CA LYS A 64 -16.86 13.64 -1.58
C LYS A 64 -16.23 12.41 -0.92
N PHE A 65 -17.01 11.34 -0.72
CA PHE A 65 -16.54 10.05 -0.21
C PHE A 65 -15.18 9.66 -0.77
N GLU A 66 -14.19 9.47 0.09
CA GLU A 66 -12.91 8.90 -0.30
C GLU A 66 -12.98 7.38 -0.27
N ILE A 67 -12.56 6.75 -1.36
CA ILE A 67 -12.56 5.29 -1.49
C ILE A 67 -11.20 4.78 -1.06
N VAL A 68 -11.19 3.98 0.00
CA VAL A 68 -10.01 3.35 0.58
C VAL A 68 -10.24 1.84 0.70
N PHE A 69 -9.17 1.08 0.71
CA PHE A 69 -9.21 -0.38 0.68
C PHE A 69 -8.56 -0.95 1.93
N SER A 70 -9.20 -1.93 2.58
CA SER A 70 -8.48 -2.74 3.56
C SER A 70 -7.47 -3.64 2.83
N PRO A 71 -6.39 -4.08 3.50
CA PRO A 71 -5.47 -5.08 2.93
C PRO A 71 -6.20 -6.34 2.46
N ARG A 72 -7.29 -6.71 3.14
CA ARG A 72 -8.13 -7.86 2.77
C ARG A 72 -8.80 -7.67 1.42
N GLN A 73 -9.40 -6.50 1.23
CA GLN A 73 -10.09 -6.17 -0.01
C GLN A 73 -9.08 -6.15 -1.16
N VAL A 74 -7.91 -5.53 -0.96
CA VAL A 74 -6.83 -5.55 -1.97
C VAL A 74 -6.44 -6.99 -2.33
N HIS A 75 -6.19 -7.85 -1.34
CA HIS A 75 -5.81 -9.24 -1.57
C HIS A 75 -6.90 -10.05 -2.30
N LYS A 76 -8.18 -9.83 -1.96
CA LYS A 76 -9.32 -10.44 -2.65
C LYS A 76 -9.35 -10.05 -4.13
N GLU A 77 -9.21 -8.76 -4.42
CA GLU A 77 -9.21 -8.24 -5.80
C GLU A 77 -8.03 -8.80 -6.61
N ILE A 78 -6.83 -8.76 -6.04
CA ILE A 78 -5.62 -9.31 -6.68
C ILE A 78 -5.78 -10.81 -6.96
N SER A 79 -6.28 -11.58 -6.00
CA SER A 79 -6.49 -13.02 -6.16
C SER A 79 -7.46 -13.36 -7.29
N ILE A 80 -8.50 -12.56 -7.48
CA ILE A 80 -9.43 -12.72 -8.62
C ILE A 80 -8.72 -12.47 -9.95
N ILE A 81 -7.88 -11.44 -10.01
CA ILE A 81 -7.17 -11.06 -11.23
C ILE A 81 -6.05 -12.04 -11.56
N LEU A 82 -5.27 -12.47 -10.56
CA LEU A 82 -4.18 -13.42 -10.71
C LEU A 82 -4.63 -14.76 -11.31
N LYS A 83 -5.84 -15.22 -10.97
CA LYS A 83 -6.44 -16.42 -11.58
C LYS A 83 -6.55 -16.32 -13.11
N ASN A 84 -6.63 -15.12 -13.67
CA ASN A 84 -6.83 -14.90 -15.10
C ASN A 84 -5.53 -14.55 -15.85
N ILE A 85 -4.54 -13.94 -15.19
CA ILE A 85 -3.34 -13.42 -15.87
C ILE A 85 -2.01 -14.08 -15.43
N GLY A 86 -1.99 -14.77 -14.29
CA GLY A 86 -0.78 -15.32 -13.66
C GLY A 86 0.12 -14.27 -12.99
N LEU A 87 0.96 -14.72 -12.06
CA LEU A 87 1.86 -13.87 -11.24
C LEU A 87 2.91 -13.16 -12.09
N GLN A 88 3.52 -13.84 -13.05
CA GLN A 88 4.57 -13.27 -13.89
C GLN A 88 4.07 -12.03 -14.67
N THR A 89 2.86 -12.11 -15.24
CA THR A 89 2.25 -10.99 -15.96
C THR A 89 2.00 -9.77 -15.06
N LEU A 90 1.64 -9.99 -13.79
CA LEU A 90 1.45 -8.93 -12.81
C LEU A 90 2.76 -8.17 -12.55
N GLU A 91 3.88 -8.88 -12.42
CA GLU A 91 5.18 -8.31 -12.07
C GLU A 91 5.88 -7.62 -13.23
N GLU A 92 5.70 -8.09 -14.46
CA GLU A 92 6.43 -7.59 -15.63
C GLU A 92 5.66 -6.54 -16.44
N SER A 93 4.32 -6.53 -16.34
CA SER A 93 3.49 -5.67 -17.20
C SER A 93 3.24 -4.29 -16.60
N LYS A 94 3.61 -3.25 -17.36
CA LYS A 94 3.23 -1.86 -17.05
C LYS A 94 1.72 -1.67 -16.90
N LYS A 95 0.89 -2.51 -17.55
CA LYS A 95 -0.57 -2.46 -17.47
C LYS A 95 -1.08 -2.65 -16.03
N TYR A 96 -0.39 -3.48 -15.25
CA TYR A 96 -0.77 -3.85 -13.89
C TYR A 96 0.13 -3.22 -12.81
N LYS A 97 0.92 -2.20 -13.16
CA LYS A 97 1.78 -1.45 -12.21
C LYS A 97 1.01 -1.03 -10.95
N ARG A 98 -0.15 -0.40 -11.12
CA ARG A 98 -0.99 0.08 -10.00
C ARG A 98 -1.50 -1.07 -9.12
N LEU A 99 -1.86 -2.20 -9.73
CA LEU A 99 -2.30 -3.38 -8.99
C LEU A 99 -1.16 -3.95 -8.14
N SER A 100 0.07 -3.97 -8.67
CA SER A 100 1.25 -4.35 -7.88
C SER A 100 1.50 -3.39 -6.74
N GLU A 101 1.43 -2.07 -6.97
CA GLU A 101 1.60 -1.06 -5.92
C GLU A 101 0.59 -1.22 -4.78
N MET A 102 -0.66 -1.50 -5.12
CA MET A 102 -1.71 -1.80 -4.14
C MET A 102 -1.35 -3.06 -3.33
N ASN A 103 -0.85 -4.12 -3.98
CA ASN A 103 -0.40 -5.33 -3.31
C ASN A 103 0.75 -5.07 -2.34
N ASP A 104 1.75 -4.31 -2.78
CA ASP A 104 2.92 -3.93 -2.00
C ASP A 104 2.50 -3.13 -0.76
N ALA A 105 1.59 -2.16 -0.92
CA ALA A 105 1.02 -1.42 0.19
C ALA A 105 0.21 -2.29 1.17
N ALA A 106 -0.51 -3.29 0.66
CA ALA A 106 -1.21 -4.26 1.51
C ALA A 106 -0.24 -5.11 2.33
N CYS A 107 0.89 -5.53 1.75
CA CYS A 107 1.96 -6.21 2.49
C CYS A 107 2.47 -5.35 3.63
N LEU A 108 2.77 -4.08 3.35
CA LEU A 108 3.27 -3.14 4.34
C LEU A 108 2.26 -2.94 5.47
N SER A 109 1.00 -2.67 5.15
CA SER A 109 -0.07 -2.50 6.15
C SER A 109 -0.17 -3.70 7.10
N LEU A 110 -0.09 -4.93 6.59
CA LEU A 110 -0.13 -6.14 7.43
C LEU A 110 1.09 -6.28 8.32
N ALA A 111 2.28 -5.98 7.81
CA ALA A 111 3.51 -6.04 8.59
C ALA A 111 3.50 -5.00 9.72
N LEU A 112 3.02 -3.78 9.45
CA LEU A 112 2.82 -2.74 10.46
C LEU A 112 1.84 -3.19 11.54
N LYS A 113 0.75 -3.86 11.15
CA LYS A 113 -0.21 -4.45 12.08
C LYS A 113 0.43 -5.56 12.92
N LYS A 114 1.21 -6.45 12.31
CA LYS A 114 1.89 -7.55 13.02
C LYS A 114 2.93 -7.03 14.03
N ALA A 115 3.70 -6.02 13.64
CA ALA A 115 4.77 -5.46 14.47
C ALA A 115 4.23 -4.58 15.60
N TRP A 116 3.18 -3.78 15.33
CA TRP A 116 2.78 -2.68 16.20
C TRP A 116 1.28 -2.60 16.50
N GLY A 117 0.47 -3.54 15.99
CA GLY A 117 -0.98 -3.54 16.17
C GLY A 117 -1.70 -2.43 15.41
N GLU A 118 -1.02 -1.75 14.48
CA GLU A 118 -1.59 -0.60 13.76
C GLU A 118 -2.37 -1.01 12.52
N GLU A 119 -3.61 -0.54 12.42
CA GLU A 119 -4.47 -0.79 11.26
C GLU A 119 -4.42 0.36 10.26
N TRP A 120 -4.04 0.04 9.03
CA TRP A 120 -3.93 1.00 7.93
C TRP A 120 -4.81 0.60 6.74
N VAL A 121 -5.58 1.56 6.25
CA VAL A 121 -6.31 1.45 4.97
C VAL A 121 -5.48 2.06 3.85
N ILE A 122 -5.69 1.58 2.63
CA ILE A 122 -4.86 1.86 1.46
C ILE A 122 -5.64 2.76 0.51
N LYS A 123 -5.03 3.88 0.12
CA LYS A 123 -5.56 4.81 -0.88
C LYS A 123 -4.58 4.91 -2.04
N GLY A 124 -5.01 4.48 -3.23
CA GLY A 124 -4.26 4.69 -4.47
C GLY A 124 -4.37 6.13 -4.99
N GLN A 125 -3.27 6.69 -5.50
CA GLN A 125 -3.24 8.01 -6.16
C GLN A 125 -1.97 8.17 -7.03
N ASP A 126 -1.84 9.27 -7.77
CA ASP A 126 -0.75 9.41 -8.74
C ASP A 126 0.59 9.91 -8.16
N ASN A 127 0.59 10.65 -7.05
CA ASN A 127 1.81 11.10 -6.37
C ASN A 127 1.52 11.45 -4.89
N PRO A 128 2.09 10.74 -3.89
CA PRO A 128 2.92 9.52 -4.00
C PRO A 128 2.11 8.36 -4.60
N ASP A 129 2.75 7.25 -4.98
CA ASP A 129 2.05 6.10 -5.57
C ASP A 129 0.86 5.63 -4.69
N ILE A 130 1.04 5.57 -3.36
CA ILE A 130 0.01 5.15 -2.40
C ILE A 130 0.05 6.06 -1.16
N ILE A 131 -1.10 6.28 -0.49
CA ILE A 131 -1.13 6.70 0.92
C ILE A 131 -1.69 5.56 1.75
N LEU A 132 -1.00 5.21 2.83
CA LEU A 132 -1.60 4.45 3.94
C LEU A 132 -2.25 5.43 4.90
N VAL A 133 -3.53 5.27 5.19
CA VAL A 133 -4.29 6.13 6.10
C VAL A 133 -4.64 5.33 7.35
N LYS A 134 -4.48 5.94 8.52
CA LYS A 134 -5.08 5.44 9.76
C LYS A 134 -5.74 6.59 10.51
N ARG A 135 -6.59 6.24 11.48
CA ARG A 135 -7.10 7.22 12.43
C ARG A 135 -5.95 7.79 13.26
N SER A 136 -5.92 9.10 13.39
CA SER A 136 -5.02 9.75 14.32
C SER A 136 -5.52 9.48 15.74
N GLY A 137 -4.62 9.13 16.66
CA GLY A 137 -4.94 9.06 18.08
C GLY A 137 -5.20 10.43 18.73
N LYS A 138 -5.11 11.53 17.96
CA LYS A 138 -5.43 12.89 18.41
C LYS A 138 -6.93 13.17 18.32
N ARG A 139 -7.38 14.26 18.95
CA ARG A 139 -8.77 14.71 18.85
C ARG A 139 -9.13 14.93 17.38
N PHE A 140 -10.30 14.41 17.00
CA PHE A 140 -10.84 14.42 15.63
C PHE A 140 -10.77 15.82 14.98
N ASN A 141 -10.95 16.87 15.76
CA ASN A 141 -11.01 18.26 15.28
C ASN A 141 -9.64 18.86 14.87
N GLU A 142 -8.52 18.24 15.23
CA GLU A 142 -7.18 18.80 14.95
C GLU A 142 -6.51 18.11 13.75
N LYS A 143 -6.42 16.78 13.80
CA LYS A 143 -5.93 15.93 12.72
C LYS A 143 -6.64 14.59 12.87
N PRO A 144 -7.76 14.34 12.16
CA PRO A 144 -8.55 13.12 12.34
C PRO A 144 -7.85 11.87 11.79
N PHE A 145 -6.93 12.05 10.84
CA PHE A 145 -6.20 10.97 10.19
C PHE A 145 -4.70 11.24 10.17
N TYR A 146 -3.93 10.15 10.20
CA TYR A 146 -2.50 10.15 9.90
C TYR A 146 -2.29 9.41 8.58
N GLY A 147 -1.42 9.95 7.73
CA GLY A 147 -1.10 9.40 6.42
C GLY A 147 0.40 9.10 6.29
N ILE A 148 0.73 7.92 5.78
CA ILE A 148 2.08 7.59 5.28
C ILE A 148 2.05 7.75 3.76
N ASN A 149 2.81 8.72 3.25
CA ASN A 149 3.04 8.91 1.82
C ASN A 149 4.03 7.85 1.34
N LEU A 150 3.55 6.86 0.58
CA LEU A 150 4.33 5.70 0.17
C LEU A 150 4.68 5.77 -1.32
N GLU A 151 5.96 5.99 -1.59
CA GLU A 151 6.56 5.76 -2.90
C GLU A 151 6.91 4.28 -3.03
N ILE A 152 6.66 3.69 -4.20
CA ILE A 152 6.97 2.28 -4.44
C ILE A 152 8.01 2.17 -5.55
N MET A 153 8.95 1.25 -5.39
CA MET A 153 9.88 0.87 -6.46
C MET A 153 10.05 -0.63 -6.53
N GLN A 154 10.19 -1.12 -7.75
CA GLN A 154 10.57 -2.51 -7.98
C GLN A 154 12.03 -2.58 -8.40
N VAL A 155 12.75 -3.56 -7.87
CA VAL A 155 14.05 -4.00 -8.38
C VAL A 155 13.82 -5.30 -9.14
N PRO A 156 13.75 -5.25 -10.48
CA PRO A 156 13.51 -6.44 -11.26
C PRO A 156 14.77 -7.32 -11.31
N GLN A 157 14.58 -8.64 -11.44
CA GLN A 157 15.65 -9.63 -11.55
C GLN A 157 16.71 -9.25 -12.62
N ARG A 158 16.28 -8.76 -13.79
CA ARG A 158 17.17 -8.30 -14.87
C ARG A 158 18.13 -7.17 -14.48
N GLU A 159 17.76 -6.33 -13.51
CA GLU A 159 18.65 -5.27 -13.02
C GLU A 159 19.67 -5.86 -12.04
N LYS A 160 19.24 -6.79 -11.18
CA LYS A 160 20.14 -7.57 -10.31
C LYS A 160 21.20 -8.33 -11.11
N GLU A 161 20.83 -8.91 -12.26
CA GLU A 161 21.74 -9.66 -13.13
C GLU A 161 22.85 -8.81 -13.76
N LYS A 162 22.66 -7.49 -13.87
CA LYS A 162 23.66 -6.55 -14.40
C LYS A 162 24.63 -6.04 -13.31
N MET A 163 24.29 -6.25 -12.04
CA MET A 163 25.08 -5.75 -10.92
C MET A 163 26.29 -6.64 -10.65
N ASN A 164 27.35 -6.05 -10.11
CA ASN A 164 28.49 -6.82 -9.62
C ASN A 164 28.05 -7.70 -8.44
N GLN A 165 28.07 -9.02 -8.62
CA GLN A 165 27.59 -9.97 -7.61
C GLN A 165 28.45 -9.96 -6.33
N GLU A 166 29.73 -9.60 -6.42
CA GLU A 166 30.61 -9.47 -5.24
C GLU A 166 30.24 -8.27 -4.35
N LYS A 167 29.55 -7.27 -4.93
CA LYS A 167 29.16 -6.02 -4.26
C LYS A 167 27.65 -5.76 -4.39
N ILE A 168 26.87 -6.83 -4.46
CA ILE A 168 25.45 -6.76 -4.83
C ILE A 168 24.67 -5.85 -3.89
N GLU A 169 24.97 -5.84 -2.59
CA GLU A 169 24.27 -4.99 -1.64
C GLU A 169 24.56 -3.49 -1.83
N GLN A 170 25.80 -3.14 -2.18
CA GLN A 170 26.17 -1.76 -2.51
C GLN A 170 25.57 -1.31 -3.83
N GLU A 171 25.57 -2.17 -4.85
CA GLU A 171 24.97 -1.91 -6.15
C GLU A 171 23.45 -1.67 -6.04
N ILE A 172 22.76 -2.47 -5.23
CA ILE A 172 21.32 -2.26 -4.94
C ILE A 172 21.10 -0.90 -4.26
N ALA A 173 21.89 -0.55 -3.24
CA ALA A 173 21.78 0.73 -2.55
C ALA A 173 22.00 1.92 -3.51
N GLN A 174 23.01 1.84 -4.37
CA GLN A 174 23.28 2.85 -5.39
C GLN A 174 22.17 2.94 -6.44
N PHE A 175 21.60 1.80 -6.86
CA PHE A 175 20.47 1.76 -7.76
C PHE A 175 19.24 2.49 -7.17
N ILE A 176 18.92 2.22 -5.90
CA ILE A 176 17.84 2.90 -5.16
C ILE A 176 18.10 4.41 -5.12
N ALA A 177 19.30 4.82 -4.69
CA ALA A 177 19.65 6.23 -4.58
C ALA A 177 19.56 6.95 -5.93
N LYS A 178 20.13 6.37 -6.99
CA LYS A 178 20.09 6.92 -8.35
C LYS A 178 18.67 7.10 -8.85
N LYS A 179 17.76 6.18 -8.51
CA LYS A 179 16.36 6.22 -8.97
C LYS A 179 15.47 7.14 -8.17
N LYS A 180 15.73 7.31 -6.87
CA LYS A 180 14.76 7.93 -5.95
C LYS A 180 15.30 9.11 -5.16
N PHE A 181 16.58 9.17 -4.79
CA PHE A 181 17.06 10.20 -3.84
C PHE A 181 17.11 11.61 -4.45
N LEU A 182 17.20 11.71 -5.78
CA LEU A 182 17.20 12.99 -6.49
C LEU A 182 15.79 13.51 -6.82
N MET A 183 14.74 12.75 -6.50
CA MET A 183 13.36 13.15 -6.77
C MET A 183 12.84 14.08 -5.68
N ARG A 184 11.91 14.96 -6.06
CA ARG A 184 11.20 15.84 -5.12
C ARG A 184 9.92 15.17 -4.67
N TYR A 185 9.82 14.89 -3.39
CA TYR A 185 8.64 14.33 -2.76
C TYR A 185 7.92 15.35 -1.88
N GLY A 186 6.66 15.06 -1.56
CA GLY A 186 5.90 15.80 -0.56
C GLY A 186 6.45 15.60 0.87
N GLN A 187 5.69 16.07 1.86
CA GLN A 187 6.10 15.96 3.27
C GLN A 187 6.16 14.49 3.73
N TYR A 188 7.23 14.14 4.44
CA TYR A 188 7.46 12.83 5.08
C TYR A 188 7.28 11.62 4.15
N PRO A 189 8.03 11.53 3.04
CA PRO A 189 7.90 10.42 2.11
C PRO A 189 8.51 9.14 2.71
N HIS A 190 7.88 8.02 2.45
CA HIS A 190 8.37 6.68 2.80
C HIS A 190 8.58 5.91 1.49
N LEU A 191 9.58 5.05 1.43
CA LEU A 191 9.87 4.23 0.26
C LEU A 191 9.63 2.76 0.59
N LEU A 192 8.86 2.07 -0.25
CA LEU A 192 8.76 0.62 -0.25
C LEU A 192 9.41 0.05 -1.51
N ILE A 193 10.40 -0.80 -1.32
CA ILE A 193 11.17 -1.46 -2.37
C ILE A 193 10.67 -2.91 -2.45
N HIS A 194 10.18 -3.32 -3.60
CA HIS A 194 9.85 -4.71 -3.89
C HIS A 194 10.96 -5.35 -4.72
N PHE A 195 11.54 -6.44 -4.22
CA PHE A 195 12.44 -7.29 -5.01
C PHE A 195 11.63 -8.34 -5.77
N ASN A 196 11.66 -8.30 -7.10
CA ASN A 196 11.00 -9.31 -7.95
C ASN A 196 11.90 -10.57 -8.08
N PHE A 197 12.54 -10.96 -6.98
CA PHE A 197 13.41 -12.13 -6.91
C PHE A 197 13.62 -12.55 -5.44
N THR A 198 13.92 -13.83 -5.25
CA THR A 198 14.11 -14.39 -3.90
C THR A 198 15.33 -13.77 -3.21
N HIS A 199 15.15 -13.28 -1.98
CA HIS A 199 16.20 -12.59 -1.22
C HIS A 199 17.29 -13.50 -0.66
N LYS A 200 17.17 -14.84 -0.74
CA LYS A 200 17.99 -15.83 0.02
C LYS A 200 19.52 -15.63 0.04
N GLN A 201 20.09 -14.84 -0.87
CA GLN A 201 21.53 -14.54 -0.95
C GLN A 201 21.89 -13.08 -0.61
N LEU A 202 20.92 -12.21 -0.36
CA LEU A 202 21.15 -10.80 -0.03
C LEU A 202 21.21 -10.58 1.48
N ARG A 203 22.20 -9.85 1.96
CA ARG A 203 22.24 -9.38 3.35
C ARG A 203 21.56 -8.03 3.46
N LEU A 204 20.29 -8.01 3.88
CA LEU A 204 19.52 -6.76 3.98
C LEU A 204 20.15 -5.75 4.96
N GLU A 205 20.87 -6.21 6.01
CA GLU A 205 21.63 -5.32 6.89
C GLU A 205 22.72 -4.56 6.13
N GLU A 206 23.40 -5.20 5.17
CA GLU A 206 24.46 -4.56 4.39
C GLU A 206 23.90 -3.53 3.40
N ILE A 207 22.71 -3.78 2.86
CA ILE A 207 21.96 -2.79 2.07
C ILE A 207 21.60 -1.58 2.95
N SER A 208 21.11 -1.81 4.18
CA SER A 208 20.82 -0.75 5.15
C SER A 208 22.05 0.11 5.45
N LYS A 209 23.18 -0.51 5.79
CA LYS A 209 24.46 0.18 6.03
C LYS A 209 24.92 0.99 4.81
N ALA A 210 24.75 0.45 3.61
CA ALA A 210 25.11 1.15 2.38
C ALA A 210 24.21 2.36 2.12
N ILE A 211 22.90 2.22 2.31
CA ILE A 211 21.92 3.31 2.18
C ILE A 211 22.21 4.45 3.17
N MET A 212 22.51 4.14 4.43
CA MET A 212 22.82 5.16 5.45
C MET A 212 24.06 6.00 5.12
N LYS A 213 24.98 5.47 4.31
CA LYS A 213 26.20 6.19 3.87
C LYS A 213 25.96 7.12 2.68
N ILE A 214 24.83 6.98 1.99
CA ILE A 214 24.53 7.80 0.80
C ILE A 214 23.86 9.10 1.24
N SER A 215 24.47 10.23 0.89
CA SER A 215 23.91 11.55 1.15
C SER A 215 22.65 11.83 0.33
N GLY A 216 21.75 12.66 0.87
CA GLY A 216 20.59 13.15 0.13
C GLY A 216 19.39 12.21 0.13
N ASN A 217 19.31 11.26 1.07
CA ASN A 217 18.11 10.45 1.28
C ASN A 217 16.92 11.35 1.70
N PRO A 218 15.85 11.46 0.88
CA PRO A 218 14.68 12.26 1.22
C PRO A 218 13.66 11.51 2.10
N PHE A 219 13.83 10.19 2.26
CA PHE A 219 12.83 9.33 2.88
C PHE A 219 12.94 9.28 4.40
N HIS A 220 11.78 9.32 5.06
CA HIS A 220 11.67 9.13 6.50
C HIS A 220 11.91 7.67 6.89
N GLN A 221 11.36 6.74 6.12
CA GLN A 221 11.63 5.31 6.26
C GLN A 221 11.80 4.66 4.89
N ILE A 222 12.63 3.63 4.84
CA ILE A 222 12.78 2.78 3.66
C ILE A 222 12.55 1.34 4.08
N TRP A 223 11.64 0.69 3.37
CA TRP A 223 11.22 -0.69 3.59
C TRP A 223 11.57 -1.54 2.37
N ILE A 224 11.97 -2.80 2.59
CA ILE A 224 12.15 -3.81 1.55
C ILE A 224 11.11 -4.90 1.78
N ARG A 225 10.29 -5.16 0.77
CA ARG A 225 9.51 -6.38 0.58
C ARG A 225 10.32 -7.33 -0.29
N ALA A 226 10.61 -8.52 0.22
CA ALA A 226 11.27 -9.57 -0.56
C ALA A 226 10.65 -10.93 -0.30
N THR A 227 10.58 -11.77 -1.34
CA THR A 227 10.15 -13.16 -1.18
C THR A 227 11.29 -14.01 -0.63
N THR A 228 10.94 -14.91 0.28
CA THR A 228 11.91 -15.77 0.98
C THR A 228 11.89 -17.19 0.45
N ASP A 229 10.90 -17.55 -0.36
CA ASP A 229 10.74 -18.85 -0.99
C ASP A 229 10.43 -18.74 -2.49
N PRO A 230 10.83 -19.74 -3.31
CA PRO A 230 10.54 -19.76 -4.74
C PRO A 230 9.06 -19.88 -5.09
N ALA A 231 8.21 -20.31 -4.15
CA ALA A 231 6.76 -20.36 -4.34
C ALA A 231 6.08 -19.01 -4.06
N PHE A 232 6.85 -17.97 -3.69
CA PHE A 232 6.36 -16.62 -3.40
C PHE A 232 5.30 -16.57 -2.28
N SER A 233 5.24 -17.61 -1.44
CA SER A 233 4.25 -17.75 -0.37
C SER A 233 4.66 -17.02 0.92
N LYS A 234 5.97 -16.85 1.13
CA LYS A 234 6.55 -16.27 2.33
C LYS A 234 7.33 -15.01 1.98
N MET A 235 7.03 -13.94 2.69
CA MET A 235 7.66 -12.67 2.46
C MET A 235 8.30 -12.13 3.73
N VAL A 236 9.36 -11.38 3.54
CA VAL A 236 9.92 -10.56 4.60
C VAL A 236 9.67 -9.11 4.24
N LEU A 237 9.20 -8.36 5.23
CA LEU A 237 9.26 -6.91 5.18
C LEU A 237 10.34 -6.44 6.14
N THR A 238 11.32 -5.70 5.63
CA THR A 238 12.45 -5.22 6.43
C THR A 238 12.55 -3.71 6.32
N GLN A 239 12.44 -3.00 7.44
CA GLN A 239 12.87 -1.61 7.51
C GLN A 239 14.39 -1.60 7.43
N ILE A 240 14.94 -0.85 6.47
CA ILE A 240 16.38 -0.67 6.29
C ILE A 240 16.84 0.76 6.56
N TYR A 241 15.92 1.67 6.84
CA TYR A 241 16.19 3.04 7.26
C TYR A 241 15.00 3.62 8.05
N PRO A 242 15.21 4.41 9.12
CA PRO A 242 16.52 4.77 9.68
C PRO A 242 17.15 3.64 10.48
N ASP A 243 16.33 2.74 11.01
CA ASP A 243 16.76 1.58 11.78
C ASP A 243 16.51 0.28 11.03
N PHE A 244 17.31 -0.74 11.34
CA PHE A 244 17.11 -2.08 10.81
C PHE A 244 16.10 -2.86 11.66
N LEU A 245 14.95 -3.17 11.06
CA LEU A 245 13.90 -3.97 11.71
C LEU A 245 13.33 -4.97 10.71
N LYS A 246 13.38 -6.26 11.05
CA LYS A 246 12.84 -7.34 10.21
C LYS A 246 11.49 -7.81 10.76
N VAL A 247 10.48 -7.79 9.90
CA VAL A 247 9.14 -8.35 10.16
C VAL A 247 8.89 -9.47 9.15
N GLU A 248 8.93 -10.71 9.63
CA GLU A 248 8.57 -11.86 8.81
C GLU A 248 7.06 -12.03 8.79
N PHE A 249 6.48 -12.21 7.60
CA PHE A 249 5.06 -12.46 7.47
C PHE A 249 4.74 -13.46 6.36
N ASP A 250 3.78 -14.32 6.63
CA ASP A 250 3.34 -15.38 5.74
C ASP A 250 1.91 -15.06 5.32
N PHE A 251 1.68 -14.86 4.03
CA PHE A 251 0.39 -14.41 3.51
C PHE A 251 -0.76 -15.35 3.86
N GLU A 252 -0.50 -16.66 3.86
CA GLU A 252 -1.51 -17.67 4.13
C GLU A 252 -1.76 -17.81 5.65
N ARG A 253 -0.69 -17.90 6.44
CA ARG A 253 -0.78 -18.08 7.89
C ARG A 253 -1.25 -16.82 8.61
N ASP A 254 -0.73 -15.67 8.19
CA ASP A 254 -1.07 -14.37 8.76
C ASP A 254 -2.36 -13.78 8.14
N SER A 255 -3.10 -14.59 7.35
CA SER A 255 -4.35 -14.15 6.73
C SER A 255 -5.43 -13.74 7.73
N HIS A 256 -5.36 -14.23 8.96
CA HIS A 256 -6.23 -13.78 10.06
C HIS A 256 -6.01 -12.30 10.44
N LEU A 257 -4.89 -11.69 10.02
CA LEU A 257 -4.64 -10.26 10.17
C LEU A 257 -5.38 -9.42 9.11
N TYR A 258 -5.99 -10.03 8.10
CA TYR A 258 -6.90 -9.35 7.18
C TYR A 258 -8.25 -9.08 7.84
N PHE A 259 -8.54 -7.82 8.20
CA PHE A 259 -9.89 -7.41 8.56
C PHE A 259 -10.74 -7.16 7.30
#